data_AF-A0A1L0CDJ4-F1
#
_entry.id   AF-A0A1L0CDJ4-F1
#
_cell.length_a   1.000
_cell.length_b   1.000
_cell.length_c   1.000
_cell.angle_alpha   90.00
_cell.angle_beta   90.00
_cell.angle_gamma   90.00
#
_symmetry.space_group_name_H-M   'P 1'
#
loop_
_entity.id
_entity.type
_entity.pdbx_description
1 polymer ?
#
loop_
_entity_poly.entity_id
_entity_poly.type
_entity_poly.pdbx_seq_one_letter_code
_entity_poly.pdbx_strand_id
1 'polypeptide(L)'
;MFKMILGFFKDYGNELTSNITPPVVEEKKDIPNEPSEAELLELHVTKLSGYFESNLELVALSIPHIKKNLHTAIASSSAGEEVTYTKLYTMLLGIWTEGRLHKLVYEKGAFNDCERVYIYSGNNLEEKWHKALEIAFRKFRGVELEIELTSETLGFTHFNIYNEMKGWITSYISPVISLRNRVAHGQWKHPFSNDTGEWSNSFTFKISEQLSTKFYKENYLTVECKFHLVQDISVAINNLAVNAEEYKTGEFDDMYAKVQKQVEKLELIDKKEFIKFKNFSQEGFKKKEQSLKKKQEELIAETQKLMLEQIKKEYTLTPKS
;
A
#
# COMPACT_ATOMS: atom_id res chain seq x y z
N MET A 1 -2.14 31.09 -12.69
CA MET A 1 -2.23 31.16 -11.22
C MET A 1 -0.86 30.79 -10.63
N PHE A 2 0.16 31.63 -10.94
CA PHE A 2 1.57 31.40 -10.60
C PHE A 2 2.33 32.75 -10.60
N LYS A 3 1.68 33.80 -10.08
CA LYS A 3 2.23 35.16 -9.90
C LYS A 3 1.53 35.80 -8.70
N MET A 4 1.85 35.38 -7.49
CA MET A 4 1.37 36.08 -6.29
C MET A 4 2.16 35.76 -5.01
N ILE A 5 3.49 35.67 -5.07
CA ILE A 5 4.34 35.70 -3.86
C ILE A 5 5.67 36.37 -4.24
N LEU A 6 5.69 37.70 -4.29
CA LEU A 6 6.89 38.56 -4.31
C LEU A 6 6.41 40.01 -4.27
N GLY A 7 6.12 40.51 -3.07
CA GLY A 7 5.54 41.84 -2.93
C GLY A 7 5.26 42.24 -1.48
N PHE A 8 6.19 41.96 -0.56
CA PHE A 8 6.19 42.56 0.77
C PHE A 8 7.65 42.75 1.19
N PHE A 9 7.96 43.94 1.72
CA PHE A 9 9.30 44.49 2.03
C PHE A 9 9.98 45.31 0.92
N LYS A 10 9.36 46.44 0.57
CA LYS A 10 10.09 47.70 0.37
C LYS A 10 9.28 48.79 1.05
N ASP A 11 9.91 49.48 2.00
CA ASP A 11 9.70 50.87 2.42
C ASP A 11 9.90 51.00 3.94
N TYR A 12 11.10 51.40 4.34
CA TYR A 12 11.30 52.28 5.48
C TYR A 12 12.63 53.02 5.36
N GLY A 13 12.53 54.35 5.33
CA GLY A 13 13.40 55.25 6.09
C GLY A 13 14.69 55.75 5.43
N ASN A 14 14.62 56.97 4.93
CA ASN A 14 15.76 57.83 4.60
C ASN A 14 16.27 58.58 5.84
N GLU A 15 17.56 58.96 5.77
CA GLU A 15 18.27 60.06 6.44
C GLU A 15 18.82 59.90 7.87
N LEU A 16 20.16 59.85 7.98
CA LEU A 16 20.99 60.75 8.81
C LEU A 16 22.48 60.65 8.42
N THR A 17 23.15 61.79 8.40
CA THR A 17 24.51 62.03 7.89
C THR A 17 25.64 61.89 8.93
N SER A 18 26.84 61.59 8.41
CA SER A 18 28.20 61.95 8.87
C SER A 18 28.77 61.37 10.19
N ASN A 19 29.77 60.49 10.11
CA ASN A 19 31.20 60.80 10.35
C ASN A 19 32.08 59.52 10.53
N ILE A 20 33.10 59.43 9.65
CA ILE A 20 34.49 58.98 9.86
C ILE A 20 34.77 57.72 10.72
N THR A 21 35.19 56.64 10.04
CA THR A 21 36.40 55.84 10.34
C THR A 21 36.71 54.97 9.10
N PRO A 22 37.97 54.76 8.69
CA PRO A 22 38.27 53.85 7.58
C PRO A 22 37.86 52.42 7.96
N PRO A 23 37.31 51.63 7.02
CA PRO A 23 36.79 50.31 7.36
C PRO A 23 37.95 49.44 7.81
N VAL A 24 37.84 48.93 9.04
CA VAL A 24 38.50 47.68 9.43
C VAL A 24 38.12 46.67 8.36
N VAL A 25 39.11 46.07 7.72
CA VAL A 25 38.90 44.91 6.85
C VAL A 25 38.40 43.80 7.76
N GLU A 26 37.09 43.76 7.99
CA GLU A 26 36.44 42.56 8.49
C GLU A 26 36.70 41.49 7.44
N GLU A 27 37.46 40.47 7.82
CA GLU A 27 37.47 39.20 7.11
C GLU A 27 36.01 38.86 6.81
N LYS A 28 35.67 38.78 5.53
CA LYS A 28 34.40 38.22 5.09
C LYS A 28 34.31 36.85 5.74
N LYS A 29 33.57 36.74 6.83
CA LYS A 29 33.06 35.46 7.30
C LYS A 29 32.32 34.89 6.10
N ASP A 30 32.79 33.74 5.63
CA ASP A 30 32.14 32.98 4.58
C ASP A 30 30.65 32.87 4.92
N ILE A 31 29.84 33.69 4.25
CA ILE A 31 28.39 33.54 4.26
C ILE A 31 28.18 32.17 3.61
N PRO A 32 27.50 31.21 4.27
CA PRO A 32 27.22 29.92 3.65
C PRO A 32 26.57 30.20 2.30
N ASN A 33 27.20 29.73 1.22
CA ASN A 33 26.66 29.89 -0.13
C ASN A 33 25.20 29.45 -0.09
N GLU A 34 24.30 30.32 -0.57
CA GLU A 34 22.90 29.94 -0.74
C GLU A 34 22.84 28.65 -1.57
N PRO A 35 22.04 27.66 -1.14
CA PRO A 35 21.93 26.41 -1.86
C PRO A 35 21.47 26.66 -3.30
N SER A 36 22.11 25.98 -4.24
CA SER A 36 21.73 26.00 -5.65
C SER A 36 20.30 25.49 -5.86
N GLU A 37 19.69 25.83 -6.99
CA GLU A 37 18.36 25.36 -7.38
C GLU A 37 18.27 23.82 -7.39
N ALA A 38 19.36 23.15 -7.80
CA ALA A 38 19.46 21.69 -7.78
C ALA A 38 19.45 21.12 -6.35
N GLU A 39 20.15 21.76 -5.40
CA GLU A 39 20.15 21.37 -3.99
C GLU A 39 18.77 21.58 -3.33
N LEU A 40 18.10 22.69 -3.66
CA LEU A 40 16.74 22.96 -3.19
C LEU A 40 15.74 21.93 -3.74
N LEU A 41 15.87 21.54 -5.01
CA LEU A 41 15.05 20.51 -5.62
C LEU A 41 15.27 19.16 -4.94
N GLU A 42 16.52 18.73 -4.74
CA GLU A 42 16.83 17.45 -4.09
C GLU A 42 16.30 17.41 -2.64
N LEU A 43 16.40 18.53 -1.91
CA LEU A 43 15.82 18.67 -0.57
C LEU A 43 14.29 18.53 -0.61
N HIS A 44 13.64 19.14 -1.60
CA HIS A 44 12.19 19.04 -1.77
C HIS A 44 11.74 17.62 -2.10
N VAL A 45 12.44 16.95 -3.01
CA VAL A 45 12.22 15.56 -3.40
C VAL A 45 12.38 14.62 -2.21
N THR A 46 13.42 14.81 -1.41
CA THR A 46 13.66 14.05 -0.18
C THR A 46 12.51 14.21 0.81
N LYS A 47 12.00 15.44 0.96
CA LYS A 47 10.86 15.73 1.82
C LYS A 47 9.57 15.06 1.33
N LEU A 48 9.29 15.12 0.02
CA LEU A 48 8.14 14.43 -0.58
C LEU A 48 8.25 12.91 -0.42
N SER A 49 9.43 12.35 -0.63
CA SER A 49 9.70 10.92 -0.41
C SER A 49 9.33 10.51 1.03
N GLY A 50 9.76 11.30 2.03
CA GLY A 50 9.40 11.07 3.44
C GLY A 50 7.89 11.14 3.72
N TYR A 51 7.14 12.00 3.00
CA TYR A 51 5.67 12.03 3.11
C TYR A 51 5.01 10.80 2.50
N PHE A 52 5.48 10.33 1.35
CA PHE A 52 4.96 9.10 0.76
C PHE A 52 5.28 7.87 1.60
N GLU A 53 6.48 7.79 2.18
CA GLU A 53 6.86 6.74 3.13
C GLU A 53 5.92 6.75 4.35
N SER A 54 5.76 7.90 5.02
CA SER A 54 4.92 8.02 6.22
C SER A 54 3.47 7.63 5.95
N ASN A 55 2.91 8.04 4.80
CA ASN A 55 1.57 7.68 4.40
C ASN A 55 1.45 6.17 4.14
N LEU A 56 2.42 5.58 3.43
CA LEU A 56 2.43 4.16 3.13
C LEU A 56 2.58 3.32 4.41
N GLU A 57 3.44 3.73 5.34
CA GLU A 57 3.64 3.09 6.64
C GLU A 57 2.35 3.06 7.45
N LEU A 58 1.62 4.18 7.54
CA LEU A 58 0.35 4.23 8.26
C LEU A 58 -0.69 3.26 7.66
N VAL A 59 -0.76 3.17 6.32
CA VAL A 59 -1.62 2.21 5.64
C VAL A 59 -1.16 0.77 5.93
N ALA A 60 0.14 0.51 5.87
CA ALA A 60 0.73 -0.79 6.17
C ALA A 60 0.45 -1.24 7.60
N LEU A 61 0.53 -0.33 8.58
CA LEU A 61 0.20 -0.59 9.99
C LEU A 61 -1.29 -0.93 10.18
N SER A 62 -2.18 -0.39 9.35
CA SER A 62 -3.62 -0.67 9.44
C SER A 62 -4.00 -2.09 8.94
N ILE A 63 -3.20 -2.68 8.04
CA ILE A 63 -3.50 -3.97 7.41
C ILE A 63 -3.54 -5.13 8.42
N PRO A 64 -2.58 -5.30 9.34
CA PRO A 64 -2.66 -6.32 10.37
C PRO A 64 -3.93 -6.24 11.24
N HIS A 65 -4.42 -5.03 11.52
CA HIS A 65 -5.65 -4.84 12.30
C HIS A 65 -6.88 -5.34 11.53
N ILE A 66 -7.01 -4.98 10.25
CA ILE A 66 -8.15 -5.44 9.45
C ILE A 66 -8.11 -6.96 9.24
N LYS A 67 -6.92 -7.52 9.02
CA LYS A 67 -6.71 -8.97 8.88
C LYS A 67 -7.13 -9.71 10.14
N LYS A 68 -6.75 -9.22 11.31
CA LYS A 68 -7.13 -9.80 12.60
C LYS A 68 -8.66 -9.79 12.77
N ASN A 69 -9.30 -8.66 12.50
CA ASN A 69 -10.76 -8.53 12.63
C ASN A 69 -11.50 -9.44 11.64
N LEU A 70 -11.03 -9.51 10.39
CA LEU A 70 -11.57 -10.43 9.39
C LEU A 70 -11.41 -11.88 9.82
N HIS A 71 -10.22 -12.27 10.30
CA HIS A 71 -9.99 -13.62 10.80
C HIS A 71 -10.91 -13.96 11.97
N THR A 72 -11.10 -13.03 12.90
CA THR A 72 -12.05 -13.19 14.01
C THR A 72 -13.49 -13.37 13.50
N ALA A 73 -13.94 -12.55 12.54
CA ALA A 73 -15.27 -12.66 11.97
C ALA A 73 -15.51 -14.00 11.25
N ILE A 74 -14.52 -14.49 10.50
CA ILE A 74 -14.55 -15.81 9.85
C ILE A 74 -14.66 -16.92 10.91
N ALA A 75 -13.82 -16.84 11.94
CA ALA A 75 -13.73 -17.81 13.02
C ALA A 75 -15.00 -17.86 13.90
N SER A 76 -15.65 -16.72 14.13
CA SER A 76 -16.90 -16.60 14.88
C SER A 76 -18.16 -16.84 14.04
N SER A 77 -18.01 -17.11 12.73
CA SER A 77 -19.12 -17.28 11.78
C SER A 77 -20.01 -16.03 11.60
N SER A 78 -19.45 -14.84 11.81
CA SER A 78 -20.15 -13.56 11.67
C SER A 78 -20.16 -13.11 10.19
N ALA A 79 -21.15 -13.58 9.42
CA ALA A 79 -21.18 -13.37 7.96
C ALA A 79 -21.21 -11.90 7.53
N GLY A 80 -21.91 -11.03 8.28
CA GLY A 80 -21.97 -9.60 8.00
C GLY A 80 -20.62 -8.91 8.22
N GLU A 81 -19.94 -9.23 9.32
CA GLU A 81 -18.61 -8.71 9.61
C GLU A 81 -17.55 -9.26 8.65
N GLU A 82 -17.65 -10.53 8.26
CA GLU A 82 -16.76 -11.14 7.26
C GLU A 82 -16.80 -10.37 5.94
N VAL A 83 -18.00 -10.06 5.43
CA VAL A 83 -18.17 -9.25 4.22
C VAL A 83 -17.59 -7.86 4.41
N THR A 84 -17.95 -7.17 5.50
CA THR A 84 -17.47 -5.81 5.80
C THR A 84 -15.94 -5.75 5.86
N TYR A 85 -15.31 -6.62 6.65
CA TYR A 85 -13.86 -6.61 6.81
C TYR A 85 -13.13 -7.09 5.55
N THR A 86 -13.74 -7.96 4.74
CA THR A 86 -13.19 -8.30 3.42
C THR A 86 -13.16 -7.05 2.52
N LYS A 87 -14.24 -6.27 2.45
CA LYS A 87 -14.28 -5.04 1.64
C LYS A 87 -13.31 -3.98 2.13
N LEU A 88 -13.20 -3.79 3.44
CA LEU A 88 -12.23 -2.89 4.02
C LEU A 88 -10.80 -3.35 3.74
N TYR A 89 -10.52 -4.66 3.78
CA TYR A 89 -9.20 -5.16 3.44
C TYR A 89 -8.87 -4.96 1.94
N THR A 90 -9.80 -5.28 1.03
CA THR A 90 -9.65 -4.99 -0.40
C THR A 90 -9.42 -3.48 -0.65
N MET A 91 -10.12 -2.60 0.07
CA MET A 91 -9.93 -1.16 -0.02
C MET A 91 -8.54 -0.73 0.44
N LEU A 92 -8.09 -1.20 1.62
CA LEU A 92 -6.76 -0.91 2.14
C LEU A 92 -5.66 -1.44 1.24
N LEU A 93 -5.85 -2.61 0.62
CA LEU A 93 -4.92 -3.14 -0.39
C LEU A 93 -4.77 -2.16 -1.56
N GLY A 94 -5.87 -1.66 -2.13
CA GLY A 94 -5.77 -0.69 -3.23
C GLY A 94 -5.18 0.66 -2.83
N ILE A 95 -5.45 1.14 -1.61
CA ILE A 95 -4.80 2.33 -1.04
C ILE A 95 -3.29 2.09 -0.89
N TRP A 96 -2.90 0.91 -0.39
CA TRP A 96 -1.51 0.52 -0.24
C TRP A 96 -0.81 0.43 -1.62
N THR A 97 -1.47 -0.15 -2.63
CA THR A 97 -0.95 -0.22 -4.01
C THR A 97 -0.67 1.16 -4.59
N GLU A 98 -1.58 2.11 -4.39
CA GLU A 98 -1.40 3.50 -4.82
C GLU A 98 -0.27 4.20 -4.05
N GLY A 99 -0.26 4.09 -2.72
CA GLY A 99 0.82 4.64 -1.88
C GLY A 99 2.19 4.06 -2.24
N ARG A 100 2.26 2.76 -2.53
CA ARG A 100 3.49 2.06 -2.91
C ARG A 100 4.05 2.57 -4.23
N LEU A 101 3.20 2.88 -5.21
CA LEU A 101 3.60 3.52 -6.47
C LEU A 101 4.23 4.88 -6.19
N HIS A 102 3.57 5.73 -5.39
CA HIS A 102 4.13 7.04 -5.09
C HIS A 102 5.48 6.95 -4.38
N LYS A 103 5.62 6.04 -3.42
CA LYS A 103 6.89 5.75 -2.74
C LYS A 103 7.97 5.28 -3.73
N LEU A 104 7.62 4.40 -4.67
CA LEU A 104 8.53 3.93 -5.74
C LEU A 104 9.01 5.09 -6.62
N VAL A 105 8.11 5.99 -7.03
CA VAL A 105 8.42 7.12 -7.93
C VAL A 105 9.38 8.14 -7.28
N TYR A 106 9.40 8.21 -5.95
CA TYR A 106 10.26 9.09 -5.16
C TYR A 106 11.37 8.35 -4.41
N GLU A 107 11.60 7.07 -4.73
CA GLU A 107 12.73 6.32 -4.20
C GLU A 107 14.04 6.93 -4.72
N LYS A 108 15.05 7.03 -3.86
CA LYS A 108 16.32 7.67 -4.20
C LYS A 108 16.99 6.92 -5.37
N GLY A 109 17.34 7.65 -6.42
CA GLY A 109 17.97 7.09 -7.62
C GLY A 109 17.00 6.41 -8.61
N ALA A 110 15.76 6.16 -8.22
CA ALA A 110 14.80 5.46 -9.08
C ALA A 110 14.37 6.29 -10.30
N PHE A 111 13.94 7.54 -10.08
CA PHE A 111 13.46 8.42 -11.16
C PHE A 111 13.87 9.88 -10.95
N ASN A 112 14.20 10.57 -12.04
CA ASN A 112 14.41 12.02 -12.09
C ASN A 112 13.10 12.78 -12.34
N ASP A 113 13.12 14.11 -12.25
CA ASP A 113 11.90 14.92 -12.34
C ASP A 113 11.16 14.81 -13.68
N CYS A 114 11.88 14.75 -14.82
CA CYS A 114 11.26 14.55 -16.13
C CYS A 114 10.56 13.18 -16.22
N GLU A 115 11.20 12.13 -15.70
CA GLU A 115 10.64 10.78 -15.61
C GLU A 115 9.40 10.75 -14.70
N ARG A 116 9.43 11.46 -13.57
CA ARG A 116 8.26 11.58 -12.67
C ARG A 116 7.10 12.28 -13.37
N VAL A 117 7.35 13.37 -14.10
CA VAL A 117 6.31 14.05 -14.91
C VAL A 117 5.73 13.08 -15.93
N TYR A 118 6.56 12.31 -16.63
CA TYR A 118 6.10 11.28 -17.56
C TYR A 118 5.21 10.25 -16.86
N ILE A 119 5.65 9.69 -15.74
CA ILE A 119 4.87 8.72 -14.97
C ILE A 119 3.53 9.32 -14.54
N TYR A 120 3.52 10.52 -13.94
CA TYR A 120 2.31 11.16 -13.45
C TYR A 120 1.35 11.63 -14.55
N SER A 121 1.80 11.75 -15.79
CA SER A 121 0.94 12.02 -16.95
C SER A 121 0.05 10.84 -17.35
N GLY A 122 0.18 9.65 -16.74
CA GLY A 122 -0.77 8.55 -16.92
C GLY A 122 -2.18 8.91 -16.41
N ASN A 123 -3.21 8.59 -17.19
CA ASN A 123 -4.61 8.96 -16.92
C ASN A 123 -5.19 8.24 -15.69
N ASN A 124 -4.68 7.05 -15.40
CA ASN A 124 -5.12 6.21 -14.29
C ASN A 124 -3.92 5.51 -13.63
N LEU A 125 -4.15 4.86 -12.49
CA LEU A 125 -3.08 4.22 -11.72
C LEU A 125 -2.42 3.07 -12.48
N GLU A 126 -3.15 2.30 -13.29
CA GLU A 126 -2.57 1.23 -14.12
C GLU A 126 -1.55 1.81 -15.12
N GLU A 127 -1.93 2.87 -15.84
CA GLU A 127 -1.02 3.56 -16.76
C GLU A 127 0.22 4.10 -16.05
N LYS A 128 0.08 4.65 -14.84
CA LYS A 128 1.23 5.13 -14.06
C LYS A 128 2.18 3.99 -13.67
N TRP A 129 1.66 2.82 -13.31
CA TRP A 129 2.47 1.61 -13.08
C TRP A 129 3.19 1.16 -14.36
N HIS A 130 2.49 1.11 -15.50
CA HIS A 130 3.11 0.77 -16.79
C HIS A 130 4.22 1.75 -17.17
N LYS A 131 4.00 3.05 -16.99
CA LYS A 131 5.02 4.07 -17.26
C LYS A 131 6.22 3.94 -16.33
N ALA A 132 6.02 3.65 -15.05
CA ALA A 132 7.12 3.42 -14.12
C ALA A 132 7.96 2.19 -14.53
N LEU A 133 7.32 1.10 -14.95
CA LEU A 133 7.99 -0.08 -15.51
C LEU A 133 8.76 0.25 -16.79
N GLU A 134 8.14 1.00 -17.70
CA GLU A 134 8.74 1.40 -18.97
C GLU A 134 10.04 2.18 -18.74
N ILE A 135 10.01 3.21 -17.87
CA ILE A 135 11.20 3.98 -17.53
C ILE A 135 12.27 3.10 -16.87
N ALA A 136 11.87 2.21 -15.97
CA ALA A 136 12.81 1.31 -15.31
C ALA A 136 13.57 0.42 -16.32
N PHE A 137 12.88 -0.13 -17.32
CA PHE A 137 13.51 -0.91 -18.40
C PHE A 137 14.38 -0.05 -19.33
N ARG A 138 13.95 1.16 -19.65
CA ARG A 138 14.73 2.13 -20.43
C ARG A 138 16.05 2.43 -19.76
N LYS A 139 16.04 2.74 -18.46
CA LYS A 139 17.25 2.98 -17.67
C LYS A 139 18.14 1.75 -17.62
N PHE A 140 17.55 0.58 -17.36
CA PHE A 140 18.27 -0.69 -17.32
C PHE A 140 19.04 -1.02 -18.62
N ARG A 141 18.52 -0.60 -19.78
CA ARG A 141 19.13 -0.87 -21.09
C ARG A 141 19.76 0.34 -21.76
N GLY A 142 19.72 1.52 -21.14
CA GLY A 142 20.20 2.77 -21.73
C GLY A 142 19.43 3.18 -22.99
N VAL A 143 18.12 2.95 -23.02
CA VAL A 143 17.25 3.29 -24.16
C VAL A 143 16.57 4.65 -23.92
N GLU A 144 16.69 5.57 -24.87
CA GLU A 144 16.07 6.91 -24.82
C GLU A 144 14.54 6.84 -24.85
N LEU A 145 13.86 7.88 -24.35
CA LEU A 145 12.39 7.91 -24.21
C LEU A 145 11.64 7.81 -25.54
N GLU A 146 12.21 8.38 -26.60
CA GLU A 146 11.64 8.50 -27.94
C GLU A 146 11.69 7.19 -28.72
N ILE A 147 12.53 6.25 -28.30
CA ILE A 147 12.74 4.97 -28.98
C ILE A 147 11.67 3.97 -28.52
N GLU A 148 11.05 3.23 -29.44
CA GLU A 148 10.10 2.20 -29.07
C GLU A 148 10.80 1.01 -28.36
N LEU A 149 10.17 0.49 -27.31
CA LEU A 149 10.65 -0.73 -26.64
C LEU A 149 10.23 -1.95 -27.45
N THR A 150 11.19 -2.57 -28.13
CA THR A 150 10.99 -3.75 -28.98
C THR A 150 12.02 -4.83 -28.64
N SER A 151 11.87 -6.01 -29.23
CA SER A 151 12.89 -7.06 -29.13
C SER A 151 14.25 -6.65 -29.71
N GLU A 152 14.27 -5.67 -30.63
CA GLU A 152 15.51 -5.16 -31.21
C GLU A 152 16.22 -4.17 -30.26
N THR A 153 15.47 -3.32 -29.57
CA THR A 153 16.04 -2.27 -28.71
C THR A 153 16.40 -2.79 -27.31
N LEU A 154 15.61 -3.70 -26.73
CA LEU A 154 15.88 -4.30 -25.42
C LEU A 154 16.63 -5.64 -25.51
N GLY A 155 16.62 -6.30 -26.67
CA GLY A 155 16.99 -7.71 -26.84
C GLY A 155 15.85 -8.66 -26.45
N PHE A 156 15.81 -9.84 -27.08
CA PHE A 156 14.72 -10.81 -26.94
C PHE A 156 14.36 -11.13 -25.48
N THR A 157 15.35 -11.44 -24.64
CA THR A 157 15.14 -11.81 -23.23
C THR A 157 14.47 -10.68 -22.44
N HIS A 158 15.04 -9.47 -22.46
CA HIS A 158 14.51 -8.35 -21.66
C HIS A 158 13.17 -7.85 -22.19
N PHE A 159 12.94 -7.93 -23.51
CA PHE A 159 11.63 -7.60 -24.09
C PHE A 159 10.54 -8.56 -23.61
N ASN A 160 10.83 -9.86 -23.52
CA ASN A 160 9.87 -10.83 -22.97
C ASN A 160 9.60 -10.60 -21.48
N ILE A 161 10.64 -10.31 -20.68
CA ILE A 161 10.47 -9.97 -19.26
C ILE A 161 9.62 -8.71 -19.12
N TYR A 162 9.90 -7.67 -19.90
CA TYR A 162 9.12 -6.43 -19.90
C TYR A 162 7.63 -6.69 -20.20
N ASN A 163 7.34 -7.46 -21.25
CA ASN A 163 5.96 -7.80 -21.63
C ASN A 163 5.26 -8.64 -20.55
N GLU A 164 5.97 -9.56 -19.92
CA GLU A 164 5.45 -10.39 -18.83
C GLU A 164 5.11 -9.54 -17.60
N MET A 165 6.02 -8.66 -17.17
CA MET A 165 5.79 -7.72 -16.07
C MET A 165 4.63 -6.75 -16.37
N LYS A 166 4.53 -6.29 -17.62
CA LYS A 166 3.38 -5.51 -18.11
C LYS A 166 2.09 -6.32 -17.96
N GLY A 167 2.12 -7.59 -18.36
CA GLY A 167 1.02 -8.54 -18.17
C GLY A 167 0.62 -8.69 -16.70
N TRP A 168 1.58 -8.71 -15.77
CA TRP A 168 1.30 -8.78 -14.33
C TRP A 168 0.59 -7.53 -13.80
N ILE A 169 1.01 -6.34 -14.24
CA ILE A 169 0.34 -5.08 -13.86
C ILE A 169 -1.13 -5.13 -14.28
N THR A 170 -1.40 -5.46 -15.54
CA THR A 170 -2.78 -5.54 -16.05
C THR A 170 -3.59 -6.66 -15.39
N SER A 171 -2.97 -7.81 -15.11
CA SER A 171 -3.69 -8.97 -14.57
C SER A 171 -3.94 -8.89 -13.07
N TYR A 172 -3.08 -8.20 -12.31
CA TYR A 172 -3.08 -8.30 -10.85
C TYR A 172 -3.17 -6.94 -10.13
N ILE A 173 -2.53 -5.90 -10.64
CA ILE A 173 -2.60 -4.55 -10.06
C ILE A 173 -3.89 -3.84 -10.49
N SER A 174 -4.23 -3.88 -11.78
CA SER A 174 -5.44 -3.21 -12.30
C SER A 174 -6.74 -3.68 -11.64
N PRO A 175 -6.97 -4.99 -11.41
CA PRO A 175 -8.16 -5.44 -10.69
C PRO A 175 -8.20 -4.97 -9.24
N VAL A 176 -7.06 -4.85 -8.56
CA VAL A 176 -7.00 -4.31 -7.18
C VAL A 176 -7.46 -2.85 -7.15
N ILE A 177 -6.95 -2.02 -8.06
CA ILE A 177 -7.35 -0.61 -8.21
C ILE A 177 -8.84 -0.52 -8.50
N SER A 178 -9.31 -1.31 -9.47
CA SER A 178 -10.72 -1.34 -9.87
C SER A 178 -11.63 -1.71 -8.69
N LEU A 179 -11.31 -2.76 -7.94
CA LEU A 179 -12.09 -3.17 -6.76
C LEU A 179 -12.10 -2.10 -5.67
N ARG A 180 -10.95 -1.47 -5.39
CA ARG A 180 -10.85 -0.36 -4.44
C ARG A 180 -11.73 0.81 -4.83
N ASN A 181 -11.75 1.20 -6.10
CA ASN A 181 -12.60 2.30 -6.58
C ASN A 181 -14.08 1.99 -6.34
N ARG A 182 -14.53 0.76 -6.63
CA ARG A 182 -15.92 0.35 -6.39
C ARG A 182 -16.29 0.43 -4.90
N VAL A 183 -15.44 -0.10 -4.01
CA VAL A 183 -15.68 -0.02 -2.55
C VAL A 183 -15.70 1.42 -2.05
N ALA A 184 -14.74 2.25 -2.48
CA ALA A 184 -14.63 3.65 -2.08
C ALA A 184 -15.84 4.49 -2.54
N HIS A 185 -16.45 4.15 -3.67
CA HIS A 185 -17.68 4.78 -4.18
C HIS A 185 -18.97 4.20 -3.57
N GLY A 186 -18.90 3.43 -2.49
CA GLY A 186 -20.08 2.89 -1.80
C GLY A 186 -20.71 1.67 -2.49
N GLN A 187 -20.06 1.10 -3.51
CA GLN A 187 -20.57 -0.06 -4.24
C GLN A 187 -20.20 -1.36 -3.53
N TRP A 188 -20.72 -1.54 -2.31
CA TRP A 188 -20.35 -2.63 -1.40
C TRP A 188 -21.01 -3.98 -1.71
N LYS A 189 -22.08 -3.96 -2.51
CA LYS A 189 -22.83 -5.16 -2.91
C LYS A 189 -22.96 -5.28 -4.42
N HIS A 190 -23.33 -4.20 -5.11
CA HIS A 190 -23.58 -4.22 -6.55
C HIS A 190 -22.58 -3.28 -7.26
N PRO A 191 -21.52 -3.81 -7.89
CA PRO A 191 -20.58 -2.99 -8.65
C PRO A 191 -21.20 -2.59 -10.00
N PHE A 192 -21.18 -1.31 -10.31
CA PHE A 192 -21.71 -0.77 -11.55
C PHE A 192 -20.63 -0.73 -12.64
N SER A 193 -21.03 -0.79 -13.92
CA SER A 193 -20.14 -0.78 -15.08
C SER A 193 -19.58 0.59 -15.44
N ASN A 194 -20.28 1.65 -15.05
CA ASN A 194 -20.03 2.97 -15.58
C ASN A 194 -19.00 3.70 -14.70
N ASP A 195 -17.96 4.19 -15.36
CA ASP A 195 -16.98 5.08 -14.79
C ASP A 195 -17.42 6.55 -15.00
N THR A 196 -16.86 7.46 -14.21
CA THR A 196 -17.24 8.87 -14.23
C THR A 196 -16.97 9.47 -15.61
N GLY A 197 -18.03 9.75 -16.39
CA GLY A 197 -17.93 10.41 -17.70
C GLY A 197 -18.85 9.88 -18.78
N GLU A 198 -19.40 8.66 -18.62
CA GLU A 198 -20.24 8.01 -19.65
C GLU A 198 -21.75 8.05 -19.36
N TRP A 199 -22.17 8.88 -18.41
CA TRP A 199 -23.59 8.99 -18.07
C TRP A 199 -24.34 9.79 -19.14
N SER A 200 -25.27 9.13 -19.83
CA SER A 200 -26.19 9.78 -20.76
C SER A 200 -27.64 9.71 -20.29
N ASN A 201 -28.05 8.63 -19.62
CA ASN A 201 -29.35 8.46 -18.99
C ASN A 201 -29.35 7.28 -18.00
N SER A 202 -30.44 7.09 -17.25
CA SER A 202 -30.53 6.02 -16.24
C SER A 202 -30.44 4.59 -16.79
N PHE A 203 -30.71 4.35 -18.09
CA PHE A 203 -30.57 3.01 -18.68
C PHE A 203 -29.12 2.60 -18.95
N THR A 204 -28.18 3.55 -18.95
CA THR A 204 -26.75 3.23 -19.03
C THR A 204 -26.17 2.78 -17.70
N PHE A 205 -26.90 2.95 -16.59
CA PHE A 205 -26.48 2.52 -15.27
C PHE A 205 -26.74 1.01 -15.06
N LYS A 206 -25.72 0.18 -15.31
CA LYS A 206 -25.85 -1.28 -15.24
C LYS A 206 -24.90 -1.89 -14.21
N ILE A 207 -25.33 -3.00 -13.61
CA ILE A 207 -24.45 -3.83 -12.79
C ILE A 207 -23.45 -4.49 -13.74
N SER A 208 -22.15 -4.39 -13.42
CA SER A 208 -21.11 -5.09 -14.17
C SER A 208 -21.03 -6.54 -13.72
N GLU A 209 -21.40 -7.47 -14.60
CA GLU A 209 -21.32 -8.91 -14.32
C GLU A 209 -19.88 -9.39 -14.11
N GLN A 210 -18.95 -8.88 -14.93
CA GLN A 210 -17.52 -9.19 -14.82
C GLN A 210 -16.95 -8.71 -13.48
N LEU A 211 -17.24 -7.47 -13.08
CA LEU A 211 -16.80 -6.96 -11.79
C LEU A 211 -17.51 -7.68 -10.65
N SER A 212 -18.80 -7.97 -10.77
CA SER A 212 -19.56 -8.73 -9.76
C SER A 212 -18.89 -10.08 -9.48
N THR A 213 -18.50 -10.81 -10.52
CA THR A 213 -17.80 -12.09 -10.37
C THR A 213 -16.49 -11.94 -9.60
N LYS A 214 -15.66 -10.95 -9.95
CA LYS A 214 -14.41 -10.66 -9.23
C LYS A 214 -14.70 -10.25 -7.77
N PHE A 215 -15.69 -9.39 -7.58
CA PHE A 215 -16.06 -8.79 -6.31
C PHE A 215 -16.65 -9.79 -5.30
N TYR A 216 -17.37 -10.82 -5.77
CA TYR A 216 -17.91 -11.88 -4.93
C TYR A 216 -16.93 -13.04 -4.69
N LYS A 217 -15.91 -13.19 -5.54
CA LYS A 217 -14.81 -14.13 -5.30
C LYS A 217 -13.83 -13.62 -4.25
N GLU A 218 -13.76 -12.30 -4.03
CA GLU A 218 -12.94 -11.71 -2.98
C GLU A 218 -13.27 -12.27 -1.59
N ASN A 219 -12.24 -12.80 -0.96
CA ASN A 219 -12.21 -13.32 0.40
C ASN A 219 -10.80 -13.11 1.00
N TYR A 220 -10.63 -13.41 2.28
CA TYR A 220 -9.37 -13.25 2.99
C TYR A 220 -8.15 -13.80 2.22
N LEU A 221 -8.23 -15.04 1.70
CA LEU A 221 -7.11 -15.69 1.03
C LEU A 221 -6.75 -14.99 -0.28
N THR A 222 -7.76 -14.59 -1.06
CA THR A 222 -7.50 -13.88 -2.33
C THR A 222 -6.90 -12.50 -2.10
N VAL A 223 -7.36 -11.74 -1.10
CA VAL A 223 -6.83 -10.40 -0.82
C VAL A 223 -5.40 -10.49 -0.30
N GLU A 224 -5.13 -11.44 0.58
CA GLU A 224 -3.79 -11.72 1.11
C GLU A 224 -2.81 -12.10 0.00
N CYS A 225 -3.23 -12.99 -0.89
CA CYS A 225 -2.38 -13.42 -2.00
C CYS A 225 -2.08 -12.26 -2.95
N LYS A 226 -3.09 -11.42 -3.26
CA LYS A 226 -2.91 -10.20 -4.05
C LYS A 226 -2.00 -9.19 -3.37
N PHE A 227 -2.08 -9.04 -2.05
CA PHE A 227 -1.17 -8.17 -1.31
C PHE A 227 0.29 -8.56 -1.55
N HIS A 228 0.63 -9.84 -1.38
CA HIS A 228 1.99 -10.33 -1.66
C HIS A 228 2.37 -10.17 -3.13
N LEU A 229 1.45 -10.44 -4.05
CA LEU A 229 1.69 -10.32 -5.48
C LEU A 229 2.03 -8.87 -5.89
N VAL A 230 1.24 -7.88 -5.43
CA VAL A 230 1.54 -6.46 -5.67
C VAL A 230 2.87 -6.07 -5.02
N GLN A 231 3.16 -6.57 -3.82
CA GLN A 231 4.43 -6.31 -3.14
C GLN A 231 5.61 -6.83 -3.97
N ASP A 232 5.57 -8.08 -4.40
CA ASP A 232 6.64 -8.71 -5.19
C ASP A 232 6.84 -7.99 -6.54
N ILE A 233 5.76 -7.65 -7.25
CA ILE A 233 5.82 -6.86 -8.49
C ILE A 233 6.44 -5.48 -8.23
N SER A 234 6.07 -4.81 -7.13
CA SER A 234 6.62 -3.50 -6.79
C SER A 234 8.12 -3.54 -6.48
N VAL A 235 8.60 -4.63 -5.87
CA VAL A 235 10.03 -4.83 -5.62
C VAL A 235 10.77 -5.08 -6.92
N ALA A 236 10.20 -5.88 -7.83
CA ALA A 236 10.77 -6.12 -9.15
C ALA A 236 11.01 -4.82 -9.92
N ILE A 237 10.00 -3.94 -9.98
CA ILE A 237 10.10 -2.64 -10.66
C ILE A 237 11.10 -1.72 -9.95
N ASN A 238 11.13 -1.74 -8.62
CA ASN A 238 12.06 -0.92 -7.85
C ASN A 238 13.53 -1.32 -8.07
N ASN A 239 13.81 -2.62 -8.08
CA ASN A 239 15.15 -3.15 -8.32
C ASN A 239 15.65 -2.74 -9.71
N LEU A 240 14.78 -2.81 -10.71
CA LEU A 240 15.06 -2.32 -12.06
C LEU A 240 15.38 -0.82 -12.10
N ALA A 241 14.59 -0.01 -11.39
CA ALA A 241 14.71 1.44 -11.43
C ALA A 241 15.94 1.96 -10.67
N VAL A 242 16.28 1.34 -9.53
CA VAL A 242 17.35 1.80 -8.63
C VAL A 242 18.70 1.14 -8.93
N ASN A 243 18.70 -0.18 -9.20
CA ASN A 243 19.93 -0.99 -9.31
C ASN A 243 20.21 -1.39 -10.76
N ALA A 244 19.88 -0.53 -11.72
CA ALA A 244 19.96 -0.83 -13.16
C ALA A 244 21.32 -1.41 -13.60
N GLU A 245 22.42 -1.00 -12.98
CA GLU A 245 23.78 -1.44 -13.33
C GLU A 245 24.17 -2.79 -12.68
N GLU A 246 23.56 -3.14 -11.55
CA GLU A 246 23.90 -4.33 -10.76
C GLU A 246 22.90 -5.48 -10.97
N TYR A 247 21.69 -5.18 -11.43
CA TYR A 247 20.59 -6.14 -11.51
C TYR A 247 20.80 -7.15 -12.64
N LYS A 248 21.00 -8.43 -12.29
CA LYS A 248 21.33 -9.50 -13.25
C LYS A 248 20.12 -10.35 -13.61
N THR A 249 20.20 -11.03 -14.76
CA THR A 249 19.14 -11.94 -15.25
C THR A 249 18.77 -13.02 -14.22
N GLY A 250 19.72 -13.54 -13.44
CA GLY A 250 19.41 -14.52 -12.38
C GLY A 250 18.54 -13.94 -11.25
N GLU A 251 18.67 -12.64 -10.95
CA GLU A 251 17.84 -11.97 -9.94
C GLU A 251 16.42 -11.70 -10.46
N PHE A 252 16.25 -11.62 -11.78
CA PHE A 252 14.94 -11.64 -12.41
C PHE A 252 14.29 -13.01 -12.32
N ASP A 253 15.03 -14.09 -12.57
CA ASP A 253 14.49 -15.45 -12.48
C ASP A 253 13.97 -15.75 -11.07
N ASP A 254 14.72 -15.33 -10.04
CA ASP A 254 14.30 -15.44 -8.64
C ASP A 254 13.02 -14.63 -8.35
N MET A 255 12.92 -13.42 -8.91
CA MET A 255 11.74 -12.57 -8.76
C MET A 255 10.53 -13.16 -9.50
N TYR A 256 10.75 -13.65 -10.71
CA TYR A 256 9.75 -14.31 -11.53
C TYR A 256 9.20 -15.55 -10.82
N ALA A 257 10.07 -16.39 -10.25
CA ALA A 257 9.65 -17.57 -9.49
C ALA A 257 8.81 -17.19 -8.26
N LYS A 258 9.14 -16.10 -7.56
CA LYS A 258 8.34 -15.59 -6.45
C LYS A 258 6.95 -15.14 -6.91
N VAL A 259 6.88 -14.34 -7.97
CA VAL A 259 5.62 -13.86 -8.54
C VAL A 259 4.76 -15.02 -9.03
N GLN A 260 5.33 -15.95 -9.82
CA GLN A 260 4.60 -17.10 -10.33
C GLN A 260 4.04 -17.98 -9.23
N LYS A 261 4.80 -18.21 -8.15
CA LYS A 261 4.28 -18.95 -6.99
C LYS A 261 3.03 -18.28 -6.38
N GLN A 262 2.97 -16.96 -6.35
CA GLN A 262 1.77 -16.24 -5.89
C GLN A 262 0.63 -16.34 -6.91
N VAL A 263 0.94 -16.29 -8.21
CA VAL A 263 -0.04 -16.48 -9.30
C VAL A 263 -0.69 -17.86 -9.21
N GLU A 264 0.10 -18.92 -9.18
CA GLU A 264 -0.37 -20.31 -9.04
C GLU A 264 -1.24 -20.46 -7.78
N LYS A 265 -0.80 -19.89 -6.66
CA LYS A 265 -1.57 -19.89 -5.42
C LYS A 265 -2.91 -19.16 -5.59
N LEU A 266 -2.93 -18.01 -6.25
CA LEU A 266 -4.15 -17.24 -6.49
C LEU A 266 -5.15 -18.00 -7.37
N GLU A 267 -4.68 -18.68 -8.40
CA GLU A 267 -5.50 -19.50 -9.30
C GLU A 267 -6.09 -20.73 -8.61
N LEU A 268 -5.36 -21.31 -7.66
CA LEU A 268 -5.82 -22.45 -6.86
C LEU A 268 -6.82 -22.06 -5.77
N ILE A 269 -6.93 -20.78 -5.40
CA ILE A 269 -7.93 -20.32 -4.43
C ILE A 269 -9.31 -20.32 -5.09
N ASP A 270 -9.97 -21.47 -4.98
CA ASP A 270 -11.37 -21.62 -5.33
C ASP A 270 -12.28 -21.48 -4.09
N LYS A 271 -13.58 -21.61 -4.32
CA LYS A 271 -14.58 -21.56 -3.26
C LYS A 271 -14.36 -22.68 -2.21
N LYS A 272 -13.86 -23.85 -2.61
CA LYS A 272 -13.65 -24.99 -1.71
C LYS A 272 -12.47 -24.74 -0.79
N GLU A 273 -11.36 -24.19 -1.29
CA GLU A 273 -10.19 -23.84 -0.48
C GLU A 273 -10.55 -22.80 0.59
N PHE A 274 -11.32 -21.77 0.23
CA PHE A 274 -11.80 -20.82 1.23
C PHE A 274 -12.74 -21.45 2.26
N ILE A 275 -13.63 -22.36 1.85
CA ILE A 275 -14.49 -23.11 2.79
C ILE A 275 -13.65 -23.97 3.74
N LYS A 276 -12.62 -24.66 3.26
CA LYS A 276 -11.70 -25.44 4.11
C LYS A 276 -11.03 -24.54 5.16
N PHE A 277 -10.49 -23.40 4.73
CA PHE A 277 -9.89 -22.41 5.62
C PHE A 277 -10.89 -21.91 6.69
N LYS A 278 -12.12 -21.61 6.27
CA LYS A 278 -13.19 -21.16 7.16
C LYS A 278 -13.56 -22.21 8.20
N ASN A 279 -13.77 -23.45 7.79
CA ASN A 279 -14.08 -24.56 8.70
C ASN A 279 -12.96 -24.78 9.72
N PHE A 280 -11.71 -24.81 9.26
CA PHE A 280 -10.54 -24.94 10.13
C PHE A 280 -10.48 -23.80 11.18
N SER A 281 -10.70 -22.56 10.74
CA SER A 281 -10.69 -21.38 11.63
C SER A 281 -11.80 -21.45 12.69
N GLN A 282 -12.99 -21.89 12.30
CA GLN A 282 -14.13 -22.04 13.18
C GLN A 282 -13.96 -23.17 14.20
N GLU A 283 -13.40 -24.31 13.79
CA GLU A 283 -13.06 -25.39 14.70
C GLU A 283 -12.04 -24.96 15.76
N GLY A 284 -10.98 -24.25 15.34
CA GLY A 284 -9.98 -23.68 16.24
C GLY A 284 -10.61 -22.71 17.24
N PHE A 285 -11.53 -21.88 16.78
CA PHE A 285 -12.27 -20.94 17.65
C PHE A 285 -13.14 -21.65 18.68
N LYS A 286 -13.91 -22.66 18.27
CA LYS A 286 -14.75 -23.47 19.18
C LYS A 286 -13.91 -24.16 20.26
N LYS A 287 -12.77 -24.75 19.89
CA LYS A 287 -11.84 -25.38 20.86
C LYS A 287 -11.32 -24.37 21.87
N LYS A 288 -10.96 -23.17 21.41
CA LYS A 288 -10.50 -22.08 22.29
C LYS A 288 -11.60 -21.62 23.25
N GLU A 289 -12.82 -21.45 22.75
CA GLU A 289 -13.98 -21.04 23.56
C GLU A 289 -14.30 -22.09 24.64
N GLN A 290 -14.29 -23.37 24.28
CA GLN A 290 -14.46 -24.48 25.23
C GLN A 290 -13.36 -24.50 26.30
N SER A 291 -12.10 -24.30 25.90
CA SER A 291 -10.98 -24.22 26.85
C SER A 291 -11.11 -23.04 27.82
N LEU A 292 -11.56 -21.88 27.33
CA LEU A 292 -11.79 -20.70 28.16
C LEU A 292 -12.94 -20.90 29.14
N LYS A 293 -14.07 -21.48 28.70
CA LYS A 293 -15.20 -21.83 29.57
C LYS A 293 -14.77 -22.77 30.69
N LYS A 294 -14.02 -23.83 30.35
CA LYS A 294 -13.48 -24.77 31.34
C LYS A 294 -12.58 -24.07 32.38
N LYS A 295 -11.66 -23.21 31.94
CA LYS A 295 -10.80 -22.43 32.87
C LYS A 295 -11.60 -21.49 33.76
N GLN A 296 -12.66 -20.89 33.24
CA GLN A 296 -13.53 -20.01 34.01
C GLN A 296 -14.32 -20.80 35.07
N GLU A 297 -14.84 -21.97 34.71
CA GLU A 297 -15.52 -22.89 35.65
C GLU A 297 -14.58 -23.36 36.76
N GLU A 298 -13.34 -23.73 36.42
CA GLU A 298 -12.29 -24.10 37.38
C GLU A 298 -11.99 -22.95 38.37
N LEU A 299 -11.82 -21.73 37.87
CA LEU A 299 -11.57 -20.55 38.69
C LEU A 299 -12.75 -20.22 39.62
N ILE A 300 -14.00 -20.35 39.13
CA ILE A 300 -15.20 -20.15 39.94
C ILE A 300 -15.26 -21.20 41.06
N ALA A 301 -14.99 -22.47 40.75
CA ALA A 301 -14.99 -23.55 41.73
C ALA A 301 -13.91 -23.35 42.82
N GLU A 302 -12.70 -22.94 42.43
CA GLU A 302 -11.62 -22.61 43.37
C GLU A 302 -11.99 -21.43 44.28
N THR A 303 -12.57 -20.38 43.71
CA THR A 303 -13.03 -19.20 44.45
C THR A 303 -14.12 -19.57 45.46
N GLN A 304 -15.11 -20.38 45.06
CA GLN A 304 -16.16 -20.86 45.94
C GLN A 304 -15.61 -21.72 47.09
N LYS A 305 -14.62 -22.57 46.82
CA LYS A 305 -13.95 -23.38 47.84
C LYS A 305 -13.24 -22.50 48.88
N LEU A 306 -12.49 -21.49 48.42
CA LEU A 306 -11.79 -20.55 49.31
C LEU A 306 -12.76 -19.75 50.19
N MET A 307 -13.87 -19.26 49.61
CA MET A 307 -14.91 -18.57 50.38
C MET A 307 -15.51 -19.47 51.47
N LEU A 308 -15.81 -20.73 51.16
CA LEU A 308 -16.34 -21.69 52.15
C LEU A 308 -15.33 -21.98 53.28
N GLU A 309 -14.04 -22.09 52.96
CA GLU A 309 -12.99 -22.27 53.98
C GLU A 309 -12.86 -21.05 54.89
N GLN A 310 -12.99 -19.84 54.34
CA GLN A 310 -12.98 -18.60 55.11
C GLN A 310 -14.19 -18.50 56.05
N ILE A 311 -15.40 -18.76 55.55
CA ILE A 311 -16.62 -18.78 56.37
C ILE A 311 -16.48 -19.78 57.53
N LYS A 312 -15.94 -20.97 57.27
CA LYS A 312 -15.70 -21.97 58.32
C LYS A 312 -14.75 -21.45 59.41
N LYS A 313 -13.65 -20.80 59.02
CA LYS A 313 -12.71 -20.20 59.98
C LYS A 313 -13.37 -19.13 60.85
N GLU A 314 -14.15 -18.24 60.24
CA GLU A 314 -14.88 -17.19 60.95
C GLU A 314 -15.89 -17.78 61.96
N TYR A 315 -16.66 -18.80 61.55
CA TYR A 315 -17.62 -19.48 62.45
C TYR A 315 -16.96 -20.24 63.60
N THR A 316 -15.76 -20.79 63.41
CA THR A 316 -15.02 -21.45 64.51
C THR A 316 -14.42 -20.48 65.53
N LEU A 317 -14.33 -19.18 65.22
CA LEU A 317 -13.79 -18.15 66.10
C LEU A 317 -14.86 -17.41 66.91
N THR A 318 -16.15 -17.58 66.59
CA THR A 318 -17.27 -17.11 67.43
C THR A 318 -17.44 -18.05 68.64
N PRO A 319 -17.27 -17.57 69.88
CA PRO A 319 -17.49 -18.39 71.07
C PRO A 319 -18.97 -18.76 71.17
N LYS A 320 -19.25 -20.03 71.48
CA LYS A 320 -20.60 -20.48 71.83
C LYS A 320 -21.00 -19.76 73.13
N SER A 321 -21.92 -18.80 73.01
CA SER A 321 -22.60 -18.15 74.13
C SER A 321 -23.57 -19.09 74.82
#